data_AF-A0A2S8I2A0-F1
#
_entry.id   AF-A0A2S8I2A0-F1
#
_cell.length_a   1.000
_cell.length_b   1.000
_cell.length_c   1.000
_cell.angle_alpha   90.00
_cell.angle_beta   90.00
_cell.angle_gamma   90.00
#
_symmetry.space_group_name_H-M   'P 1'
#
loop_
_entity.id
_entity.type
_entity.pdbx_description
1 polymer ?
#
loop_
_entity_poly.entity_id
_entity_poly.type
_entity_poly.pdbx_seq_one_letter_code
_entity_poly.pdbx_strand_id
1 'polypeptide(L)'
;MTTSALIDLSSLPLPDALEVLDFETIYATRKAAMVSLWPADEQAEIAATLELESEPLARLLQENSYRELVWRQRVNDAVRAVMLAFATKNDLEQRAALFGLMRLIVTPADPANNVDAVMENDDSLRERIQLAPQGF
;
A
#
# COMPACT_ATOMS: atom_id res chain seq x y z
N MET A 1 -38.51 7.35 4.46
CA MET A 1 -37.39 6.40 4.37
C MET A 1 -36.19 7.21 3.92
N THR A 2 -35.29 7.54 4.83
CA THR A 2 -34.01 8.19 4.47
C THR A 2 -33.21 7.16 3.69
N THR A 3 -33.09 7.35 2.38
CA THR A 3 -32.11 6.66 1.56
C THR A 3 -30.76 6.88 2.24
N SER A 4 -30.24 5.83 2.88
CA SER A 4 -28.91 5.83 3.46
C SER A 4 -27.95 6.07 2.30
N ALA A 5 -27.46 7.31 2.17
CA ALA A 5 -26.51 7.65 1.14
C ALA A 5 -25.23 6.89 1.47
N LEU A 6 -24.83 5.97 0.58
CA LEU A 6 -23.52 5.33 0.66
C LEU A 6 -22.45 6.41 0.75
N ILE A 7 -21.50 6.23 1.67
CA ILE A 7 -20.37 7.14 1.78
C ILE A 7 -19.52 6.95 0.52
N ASP A 8 -19.17 8.05 -0.14
CA ASP A 8 -18.21 8.01 -1.23
C ASP A 8 -16.82 7.73 -0.66
N LEU A 9 -16.40 6.46 -0.72
CA LEU A 9 -15.11 6.01 -0.23
C LEU A 9 -13.93 6.67 -0.97
N SER A 10 -14.14 7.16 -2.20
CA SER A 10 -13.08 7.84 -2.96
C SER A 10 -12.77 9.25 -2.44
N SER A 11 -13.73 9.84 -1.71
CA SER A 11 -13.59 11.16 -1.09
C SER A 11 -12.90 11.13 0.29
N LEU A 12 -12.63 9.94 0.83
CA LEU A 12 -12.00 9.79 2.14
C LEU A 12 -10.54 10.25 2.08
N PRO A 13 -10.04 10.92 3.13
CA PRO A 13 -8.62 11.22 3.24
C PRO A 13 -7.81 9.93 3.23
N LEU A 14 -6.60 9.99 2.68
CA LEU A 14 -5.65 8.89 2.79
C LEU A 14 -5.37 8.59 4.27
N PRO A 15 -5.27 7.32 4.67
CA PRO A 15 -4.91 6.96 6.04
C PRO A 15 -3.54 7.53 6.44
N ASP A 16 -3.39 7.98 7.69
CA ASP A 16 -2.10 8.45 8.24
C ASP A 16 -1.01 7.37 8.22
N ALA A 17 -1.40 6.10 8.14
CA ALA A 17 -0.50 4.96 8.01
C ALA A 17 0.14 4.84 6.61
N LEU A 18 -0.34 5.59 5.60
CA LEU A 18 0.29 5.66 4.29
C LEU A 18 1.35 6.74 4.27
N GLU A 19 2.59 6.33 4.10
CA GLU A 19 3.72 7.26 4.00
C GLU A 19 3.90 7.75 2.55
N VAL A 20 4.16 9.05 2.37
CA VAL A 20 4.68 9.57 1.10
C VAL A 20 6.19 9.32 1.08
N LEU A 21 6.63 8.45 0.19
CA LEU A 21 8.01 7.99 0.13
C LEU A 21 8.79 8.79 -0.92
N ASP A 22 9.94 9.30 -0.52
CA ASP A 22 10.89 9.99 -1.38
C ASP A 22 12.30 9.43 -1.15
N PHE A 23 12.98 9.08 -2.25
CA PHE A 23 14.29 8.44 -2.17
C PHE A 23 15.34 9.38 -1.57
N GLU A 24 15.38 10.64 -1.99
CA GLU A 24 16.38 11.61 -1.54
C GLU A 24 16.23 11.91 -0.04
N THR A 25 14.99 12.01 0.44
CA THR A 25 14.67 12.16 1.86
C THR A 25 15.15 10.96 2.68
N ILE A 26 14.91 9.73 2.21
CA ILE A 26 15.38 8.51 2.87
C ILE A 26 16.91 8.45 2.85
N TYR A 27 17.54 8.70 1.70
CA TYR A 27 18.98 8.67 1.53
C TYR A 27 19.67 9.69 2.45
N ALA A 28 19.19 10.94 2.50
CA ALA A 28 19.71 11.97 3.39
C ALA A 28 19.57 11.59 4.87
N THR A 29 18.42 11.04 5.26
CA THR A 29 18.16 10.57 6.64
C THR A 29 19.14 9.46 7.03
N ARG A 30 19.31 8.47 6.16
CA ARG A 30 20.25 7.36 6.42
C ARG A 30 21.71 7.82 6.42
N LYS A 31 22.06 8.77 5.55
CA LYS A 31 23.40 9.38 5.52
C LYS A 31 23.73 10.07 6.83
N ALA A 32 22.81 10.92 7.31
CA ALA A 32 22.95 11.58 8.61
C ALA A 32 23.05 10.56 9.76
N ALA A 33 22.23 9.51 9.74
CA ALA A 33 22.30 8.44 10.72
C ALA A 33 23.67 7.72 10.69
N MET A 34 24.20 7.42 9.51
CA MET A 34 25.52 6.79 9.39
C MET A 34 26.64 7.69 9.91
N VAL A 35 26.61 8.99 9.60
CA VAL A 35 27.57 9.97 10.14
C VAL A 35 27.49 10.03 11.66
N SER A 36 26.29 9.99 12.24
CA SER A 36 26.09 10.08 13.69
C SER A 36 26.69 8.91 14.49
N LEU A 37 27.04 7.80 13.83
CA LEU A 37 27.72 6.66 14.46
C LEU A 37 29.22 6.90 14.71
N TRP A 38 29.79 7.96 14.12
CA TRP A 38 31.21 8.31 14.29
C TRP A 38 31.43 9.33 15.41
N PRO A 39 32.64 9.37 16.01
CA PRO A 39 33.04 10.41 16.96
C PRO A 39 32.82 11.82 16.39
N ALA A 40 32.39 12.77 17.23
CA ALA A 40 31.97 14.10 16.78
C ALA A 40 33.05 14.89 16.03
N ASP A 41 34.32 14.64 16.35
CA ASP A 41 35.50 15.20 15.69
C ASP A 41 35.77 14.63 14.30
N GLU A 42 35.30 13.41 14.02
CA GLU A 42 35.45 12.74 12.72
C GLU A 42 34.23 12.93 11.80
N GLN A 43 33.07 13.32 12.35
CA GLN A 43 31.81 13.42 11.61
C GLN A 43 31.88 14.31 10.36
N ALA A 44 32.59 15.44 10.45
CA ALA A 44 32.71 16.37 9.33
C ALA A 44 33.49 15.76 8.15
N GLU A 45 34.55 15.00 8.44
CA GLU A 45 35.36 14.31 7.44
C GLU A 45 34.59 13.16 6.79
N ILE A 46 33.87 12.37 7.60
CA ILE A 46 33.03 11.28 7.10
C ILE A 46 31.89 11.82 6.23
N ALA A 47 31.22 12.89 6.65
CA ALA A 47 30.16 13.51 5.86
C ALA A 47 30.67 13.97 4.49
N ALA A 48 31.84 14.62 4.44
CA ALA A 48 32.47 15.05 3.20
C ALA A 48 32.86 13.86 2.30
N THR A 49 33.41 12.80 2.88
CA THR A 49 33.79 11.58 2.14
C THR A 49 32.58 10.93 1.49
N LEU A 50 31.43 10.89 2.17
CA LEU A 50 30.19 10.32 1.63
C LEU A 50 29.53 11.16 0.54
N GLU A 51 29.99 12.39 0.26
CA GLU A 51 29.58 13.15 -0.93
C GLU A 51 30.32 12.72 -2.20
N LEU A 52 31.42 11.97 -2.08
CA LEU A 52 32.19 11.52 -3.23
C LEU A 52 31.47 10.37 -3.95
N GLU A 53 31.21 10.52 -5.26
CA GLU A 53 30.56 9.47 -6.05
C GLU A 53 31.39 8.18 -6.19
N SER A 54 32.71 8.31 -6.02
CA SER A 54 33.67 7.21 -6.03
C SER A 54 33.69 6.42 -4.72
N GLU A 55 33.10 6.95 -3.65
CA GLU A 55 33.10 6.32 -2.33
C GLU A 55 32.18 5.09 -2.34
N PRO A 56 32.72 3.86 -2.14
CA PRO A 56 31.91 2.65 -2.14
C PRO A 56 30.82 2.65 -1.06
N LEU A 57 31.06 3.28 0.09
CA LEU A 57 30.06 3.40 1.15
C LEU A 57 28.85 4.26 0.73
N ALA A 58 29.06 5.29 -0.08
CA ALA A 58 27.97 6.10 -0.63
C ALA A 58 27.08 5.25 -1.57
N ARG A 59 27.69 4.41 -2.42
CA ARG A 59 26.95 3.48 -3.28
C ARG A 59 26.18 2.42 -2.50
N LEU A 60 26.80 1.85 -1.45
CA LEU A 60 26.12 0.91 -0.56
C LEU A 60 24.91 1.56 0.14
N LEU A 61 25.07 2.82 0.57
CA LEU A 61 23.99 3.57 1.20
C LEU A 61 22.84 3.87 0.23
N GLN A 62 23.13 4.17 -1.04
CA GLN A 62 22.13 4.34 -2.09
C GLN A 62 21.34 3.05 -2.33
N GLU A 63 22.02 1.91 -2.50
CA GLU A 63 21.38 0.60 -2.66
C GLU A 63 20.46 0.28 -1.49
N ASN A 64 20.94 0.51 -0.27
CA ASN A 64 20.19 0.22 0.94
C ASN A 64 18.98 1.15 1.11
N SER A 65 19.12 2.43 0.76
CA SER A 65 18.02 3.41 0.76
C SER A 65 16.94 3.05 -0.25
N TYR A 66 17.34 2.54 -1.42
CA TYR A 66 16.39 2.05 -2.43
C TYR A 66 15.63 0.82 -1.92
N ARG A 67 16.33 -0.13 -1.30
CA ARG A 67 15.67 -1.28 -0.67
C ARG A 67 14.69 -0.84 0.41
N GLU A 68 15.05 0.12 1.25
CA GLU A 68 14.14 0.67 2.25
C GLU A 68 12.89 1.29 1.62
N LEU A 69 13.03 2.08 0.56
CA LEU A 69 11.90 2.64 -0.18
C LEU A 69 10.95 1.55 -0.68
N VAL A 70 11.49 0.48 -1.29
CA VAL A 70 10.68 -0.65 -1.77
C VAL A 70 9.97 -1.35 -0.61
N TRP A 71 10.66 -1.55 0.51
CA TRP A 71 10.08 -2.18 1.70
C TRP A 71 8.96 -1.34 2.31
N ARG A 72 9.14 -0.02 2.43
CA ARG A 72 8.10 0.88 2.91
C ARG A 72 6.93 0.95 1.93
N GLN A 73 7.18 0.92 0.63
CA GLN A 73 6.10 0.86 -0.36
C GLN A 73 5.28 -0.42 -0.23
N ARG A 74 5.94 -1.56 0.01
CA ARG A 74 5.26 -2.82 0.28
C ARG A 74 4.38 -2.74 1.54
N VAL A 75 4.81 -2.01 2.57
CA VAL A 75 3.97 -1.74 3.76
C VAL A 75 2.77 -0.87 3.38
N ASN A 76 2.94 0.19 2.61
CA ASN A 76 1.82 1.01 2.10
C ASN A 76 0.80 0.15 1.34
N ASP A 77 1.26 -0.77 0.50
CA ASP A 77 0.37 -1.65 -0.26
C ASP A 77 -0.37 -2.66 0.64
N ALA A 78 0.29 -3.18 1.68
CA ALA A 78 -0.36 -4.02 2.69
C ALA A 78 -1.42 -3.25 3.49
N VAL A 79 -1.19 -1.97 3.80
CA VAL A 79 -2.19 -1.11 4.44
C VAL A 79 -3.38 -0.89 3.50
N ARG A 80 -3.15 -0.63 2.21
CA ARG A 80 -4.24 -0.49 1.22
C ARG A 80 -5.08 -1.76 1.11
N ALA A 81 -4.45 -2.94 1.11
CA ALA A 81 -5.13 -4.24 1.01
C ALA A 81 -6.19 -4.46 2.11
N VAL A 82 -5.98 -3.94 3.33
CA VAL A 82 -6.94 -4.12 4.44
C VAL A 82 -8.02 -3.04 4.53
N MET A 83 -7.91 -1.99 3.72
CA MET A 83 -8.85 -0.85 3.72
C MET A 83 -9.90 -1.03 2.63
N LEU A 84 -11.19 -0.97 2.99
CA LEU A 84 -12.29 -1.21 2.04
C LEU A 84 -12.23 -0.31 0.80
N ALA A 85 -11.81 0.94 0.98
CA ALA A 85 -11.68 1.93 -0.09
C ALA A 85 -10.63 1.55 -1.15
N PHE A 86 -9.60 0.78 -0.78
CA PHE A 86 -8.46 0.48 -1.66
C PHE A 86 -8.29 -1.01 -1.97
N ALA A 87 -8.86 -1.91 -1.17
CA ALA A 87 -8.78 -3.35 -1.36
C ALA A 87 -9.38 -3.75 -2.72
N THR A 88 -8.72 -4.68 -3.41
CA THR A 88 -9.15 -5.22 -4.71
C THR A 88 -8.95 -6.74 -4.74
N LYS A 89 -9.60 -7.43 -5.69
CA LYS A 89 -9.46 -8.87 -5.92
C LYS A 89 -9.61 -9.67 -4.61
N ASN A 90 -8.63 -10.53 -4.29
CA ASN A 90 -8.67 -11.42 -3.14
C ASN A 90 -8.65 -10.67 -1.79
N ASP A 91 -8.03 -9.49 -1.73
CA ASP A 91 -8.03 -8.68 -0.50
C ASP A 91 -9.45 -8.17 -0.19
N LEU A 92 -10.19 -7.78 -1.24
CA LEU A 92 -11.59 -7.40 -1.12
C LEU A 92 -12.47 -8.60 -0.74
N GLU A 93 -12.14 -9.81 -1.20
CA GLU A 93 -12.85 -11.03 -0.79
C GLU A 93 -12.65 -11.36 0.68
N GLN A 94 -11.43 -11.20 1.22
CA GLN A 94 -11.18 -11.33 2.66
C GLN A 94 -12.00 -10.31 3.46
N ARG A 95 -12.16 -9.10 2.93
CA ARG A 95 -13.03 -8.07 3.51
C ARG A 95 -14.51 -8.43 3.45
N ALA A 96 -14.96 -9.03 2.34
CA ALA A 96 -16.32 -9.51 2.18
C ALA A 96 -16.65 -10.61 3.20
N ALA A 97 -15.71 -11.54 3.43
CA ALA A 97 -15.87 -12.66 4.34
C ALA A 97 -16.16 -12.21 5.78
N LEU A 98 -15.62 -11.06 6.23
CA LEU A 98 -15.91 -10.48 7.55
C LEU A 98 -17.41 -10.22 7.76
N PHE A 99 -18.15 -9.93 6.68
CA PHE A 99 -19.60 -9.71 6.70
C PHE A 99 -20.40 -10.91 6.19
N GLY A 100 -19.77 -12.09 6.06
CA GLY A 100 -20.41 -13.29 5.52
C GLY A 100 -20.77 -13.19 4.04
N LEU A 101 -20.13 -12.27 3.29
CA LEU A 101 -20.38 -12.07 1.86
C LEU A 101 -19.35 -12.83 1.01
N MET A 102 -19.81 -13.27 -0.16
CA MET A 102 -18.97 -13.82 -1.23
C MET A 102 -19.28 -13.12 -2.55
N ARG A 103 -18.30 -13.13 -3.46
CA ARG A 103 -18.44 -12.60 -4.82
C ARG A 103 -19.53 -13.39 -5.55
N LEU A 104 -20.46 -12.68 -6.18
CA LEU A 104 -21.57 -13.31 -6.89
C LEU A 104 -21.14 -13.73 -8.30
N ILE A 105 -21.80 -14.78 -8.80
CA ILE A 105 -21.77 -15.15 -10.21
C ILE A 105 -22.87 -14.35 -10.90
N VAL A 106 -22.49 -13.44 -11.81
CA VAL A 106 -23.42 -12.64 -12.61
C VAL A 106 -23.95 -13.47 -13.76
N THR A 107 -23.06 -14.18 -14.46
CA THR A 107 -23.42 -15.11 -15.53
C THR A 107 -22.73 -16.45 -15.25
N PRO A 108 -23.47 -17.56 -15.15
CA PRO A 108 -22.87 -18.87 -14.95
C PRO A 108 -21.99 -19.25 -16.14
N ALA A 109 -20.99 -20.09 -15.87
CA ALA A 109 -20.15 -20.64 -16.93
C ALA A 109 -21.00 -21.48 -17.91
N ASP A 110 -20.64 -21.46 -19.18
CA ASP A 110 -21.17 -22.35 -20.21
C ASP A 110 -20.03 -23.21 -20.78
N PRO A 111 -19.81 -24.40 -20.18
CA PRO A 111 -18.75 -25.31 -20.62
C PRO A 111 -18.96 -25.83 -22.03
N ALA A 112 -20.20 -25.90 -22.53
CA ALA A 112 -20.49 -26.40 -23.87
C ALA A 112 -19.96 -25.46 -24.95
N ASN A 113 -19.88 -24.16 -24.63
CA ASN A 113 -19.35 -23.12 -25.51
C ASN A 113 -17.99 -22.57 -25.06
N ASN A 114 -17.34 -23.21 -24.07
CA ASN A 114 -16.06 -22.79 -23.50
C ASN A 114 -16.07 -21.33 -23.00
N VAL A 115 -17.16 -20.93 -22.33
CA VAL A 115 -17.35 -19.61 -21.74
C VAL A 115 -17.22 -19.69 -20.21
N ASP A 116 -16.28 -18.94 -19.65
CA ASP A 116 -16.09 -18.84 -18.20
C ASP A 116 -17.22 -18.06 -17.53
N ALA A 117 -17.43 -18.30 -16.23
CA ALA A 117 -18.38 -17.55 -15.44
C ALA A 117 -17.99 -16.07 -15.36
N VAL A 118 -18.96 -15.19 -15.54
CA VAL A 118 -18.78 -13.75 -15.29
C VAL A 118 -19.04 -13.50 -13.81
N MET A 119 -17.99 -13.12 -13.11
CA MET A 119 -18.07 -12.78 -11.70
C MET A 119 -18.42 -11.31 -11.51
N GLU A 120 -19.04 -11.00 -10.38
CA GLU A 120 -19.28 -9.63 -9.91
C GLU A 120 -17.96 -8.83 -9.84
N ASN A 121 -18.00 -7.55 -10.20
CA ASN A 121 -16.83 -6.67 -10.16
C ASN A 121 -16.53 -6.17 -8.73
N ASP A 122 -15.33 -5.61 -8.52
CA ASP A 122 -14.90 -5.14 -7.21
C ASP A 122 -15.76 -4.00 -6.67
N ASP A 123 -16.27 -3.12 -7.53
CA ASP A 123 -17.09 -1.98 -7.11
C ASP A 123 -18.44 -2.41 -6.56
N SER A 124 -19.13 -3.34 -7.24
CA SER A 124 -20.41 -3.90 -6.77
C SER A 124 -20.23 -4.68 -5.46
N LEU A 125 -19.15 -5.48 -5.37
CA LEU A 125 -18.82 -6.19 -4.13
C LEU A 125 -18.55 -5.19 -2.98
N ARG A 126 -17.83 -4.10 -3.25
CA ARG A 126 -17.53 -3.06 -2.26
C ARG A 126 -18.78 -2.34 -1.77
N GLU A 127 -19.71 -2.02 -2.66
CA GLU A 127 -21.02 -1.45 -2.28
C GLU A 127 -21.80 -2.39 -1.37
N ARG A 128 -21.86 -3.69 -1.69
CA ARG A 128 -22.52 -4.68 -0.84
C ARG A 128 -21.87 -4.80 0.54
N ILE A 129 -20.54 -4.74 0.61
CA ILE A 129 -19.83 -4.72 1.89
C ILE A 129 -20.23 -3.48 2.71
N GLN A 130 -20.36 -2.30 2.10
CA GLN A 130 -20.80 -1.08 2.79
C GLN A 130 -22.24 -1.16 3.29
N LEU A 131 -23.12 -1.85 2.56
CA LEU A 131 -24.53 -2.02 2.93
C LEU A 131 -24.74 -3.10 3.99
N ALA A 132 -23.81 -4.07 4.13
CA ALA A 132 -23.98 -5.21 5.03
C ALA A 132 -24.33 -4.85 6.48
N PRO A 133 -23.73 -3.82 7.12
CA PRO A 133 -24.11 -3.40 8.47
C PRO A 133 -25.55 -2.89 8.61
N GLN A 134 -26.19 -2.44 7.52
CA GLN A 134 -27.55 -1.89 7.55
C GLN A 134 -28.64 -2.97 7.52
N GLY A 135 -28.26 -4.24 7.31
CA GLY A 135 -29.17 -5.38 7.32
C GLY A 135 -29.30 -6.09 8.67
N PHE A 136 -28.58 -5.63 9.70
CA PHE A 136 -28.61 -6.17 11.06
C PHE A 136 -29.66 -5.49 11.96
#